data_AF-A0A0L6T7G5-F1
#
_entry.id   AF-A0A0L6T7G5-F1
#
_cell.length_a   1.000
_cell.length_b   1.000
_cell.length_c   1.000
_cell.angle_alpha   90.00
_cell.angle_beta   90.00
_cell.angle_gamma   90.00
#
_symmetry.space_group_name_H-M   'P 1'
#
loop_
_entity.id
_entity.type
_entity.pdbx_description
1 polymer ?
#
loop_
_entity_poly.entity_id
_entity_poly.type
_entity_poly.pdbx_seq_one_letter_code
_entity_poly.pdbx_strand_id
1 'polypeptide(L)'
;MELRSQWTDVPIGAEPKRYASRVLMLASLWCVSVAVPAQGGPAAERQRLANESAAVEARFKAQEVACQQRFAVTDCVNLAKQERRDALAPLRRQSAALDDAQRKQRAAERREAIGQKLEGAQTREREIVLRGAPAAASAPAAPLSGEATEVPAESAATPARPIREAKPPKPPPSPRATRTAATPASAADRRARGAEAQARAAARVQAAQERREAVEKRNAERELRGKRVSPLPVPASGTAR
;
A
#
# COMPACT_ATOMS: atom_id res chain seq x y z
N MET A 1 -19.82 -57.81 -2.50
CA MET A 1 -19.26 -59.06 -3.06
C MET A 1 -19.21 -58.83 -4.56
N GLU A 2 -18.11 -58.75 -5.28
CA GLU A 2 -16.70 -59.14 -5.15
C GLU A 2 -15.86 -58.15 -6.01
N LEU A 3 -14.75 -57.63 -5.46
CA LEU A 3 -13.36 -57.83 -5.93
C LEU A 3 -13.09 -57.35 -7.37
N ARG A 4 -12.36 -56.23 -7.56
CA ARG A 4 -10.88 -56.10 -7.50
C ARG A 4 -10.19 -56.76 -8.71
N SER A 5 -9.14 -56.08 -9.18
CA SER A 5 -8.06 -56.50 -10.10
C SER A 5 -8.29 -56.44 -11.62
N GLN A 6 -7.95 -55.29 -12.21
CA GLN A 6 -7.38 -55.22 -13.57
C GLN A 6 -6.15 -54.30 -13.53
N TRP A 7 -5.00 -54.88 -13.14
CA TRP A 7 -3.66 -54.33 -13.37
C TRP A 7 -2.69 -55.52 -13.51
N THR A 8 -2.59 -56.04 -14.72
CA THR A 8 -1.44 -56.78 -15.26
C THR A 8 -1.19 -56.11 -16.64
N ASP A 9 -0.01 -55.87 -17.18
CA ASP A 9 1.31 -56.49 -17.07
C ASP A 9 2.37 -55.44 -17.45
N VAL A 10 3.49 -55.39 -16.73
CA VAL A 10 4.73 -54.73 -17.21
C VAL A 10 5.79 -55.83 -17.35
N PRO A 11 6.33 -56.08 -18.55
CA PRO A 11 7.36 -57.10 -18.72
C PRO A 11 8.70 -56.60 -18.18
N ILE A 12 9.18 -57.24 -17.12
CA ILE A 12 10.56 -57.13 -16.64
C ILE A 12 11.41 -58.07 -17.51
N GLY A 13 11.91 -57.53 -18.61
CA GLY A 13 12.96 -58.14 -19.43
C GLY A 13 14.34 -57.64 -18.98
N ALA A 14 15.15 -58.56 -18.46
CA ALA A 14 16.52 -58.37 -18.02
C ALA A 14 17.44 -57.88 -19.15
N GLU A 15 18.44 -57.04 -18.82
CA GLU A 15 19.80 -56.96 -19.43
C GLU A 15 20.69 -55.97 -18.59
N PRO A 16 21.60 -56.45 -17.71
CA PRO A 16 22.22 -55.64 -16.65
C PRO A 16 23.62 -55.09 -16.98
N LYS A 17 23.87 -54.61 -18.22
CA LYS A 17 25.24 -54.13 -18.57
C LYS A 17 25.34 -52.78 -19.29
N ARG A 18 24.22 -52.10 -19.59
CA ARG A 18 24.25 -50.79 -20.29
C ARG A 18 23.71 -49.61 -19.48
N TYR A 19 23.30 -49.83 -18.23
CA TYR A 19 22.65 -48.81 -17.40
C TYR A 19 23.61 -47.96 -16.56
N ALA A 20 24.84 -48.42 -16.30
CA ALA A 20 25.79 -47.69 -15.46
C ALA A 20 26.24 -46.33 -16.06
N SER A 21 26.25 -46.20 -17.39
CA SER A 21 26.70 -44.97 -18.06
C SER A 21 25.59 -43.93 -18.31
N ARG A 22 24.31 -44.28 -18.10
CA ARG A 22 23.18 -43.35 -18.30
C ARG A 22 22.62 -42.79 -16.99
N VAL A 23 22.86 -43.45 -15.86
CA VAL A 23 22.44 -42.94 -14.54
C VAL A 23 23.28 -41.72 -14.12
N LEU A 24 24.54 -41.63 -14.56
CA LEU A 24 25.43 -40.53 -14.19
C LEU A 24 25.21 -39.22 -14.98
N MET A 25 24.43 -39.25 -16.07
CA MET A 25 24.10 -38.04 -16.85
C MET A 25 22.70 -37.47 -16.55
N LEU A 26 21.84 -38.20 -15.84
CA LEU A 26 20.50 -37.72 -15.44
C LEU A 26 20.44 -37.16 -14.01
N ALA A 27 21.49 -37.37 -13.21
CA ALA A 27 21.57 -36.86 -11.84
C ALA A 27 22.14 -35.43 -11.71
N SER A 28 22.66 -34.84 -12.80
CA SER A 28 23.28 -33.51 -12.78
C SER A 28 22.42 -32.38 -13.34
N LEU A 29 21.13 -32.63 -13.61
CA LEU A 29 20.22 -31.64 -14.21
C LEU A 29 19.05 -31.25 -13.30
N TRP A 30 19.29 -31.18 -12.00
CA TRP A 30 18.30 -30.78 -10.99
C TRP A 30 18.89 -29.78 -9.98
N CYS A 31 19.61 -28.74 -10.41
CA CYS A 31 19.89 -27.64 -9.48
C CYS A 31 20.34 -26.32 -10.13
N VAL A 32 19.61 -25.83 -11.14
CA VAL A 32 19.75 -24.42 -11.54
C VAL A 32 18.36 -23.83 -11.78
N SER A 33 17.67 -23.49 -10.69
CA SER A 33 16.59 -22.49 -10.73
C SER A 33 17.24 -21.12 -10.82
N VAL A 34 17.59 -20.67 -12.04
CA VAL A 34 17.89 -19.26 -12.26
C VAL A 34 16.59 -18.50 -11.99
N ALA A 35 16.53 -17.76 -10.89
CA ALA A 35 15.51 -16.75 -10.68
C ALA A 35 15.71 -15.67 -11.74
N VAL A 36 15.02 -15.81 -12.88
CA VAL A 36 14.95 -14.78 -13.90
C VAL A 36 14.34 -13.54 -13.22
N PRO A 37 15.06 -12.41 -13.12
CA PRO A 37 14.45 -11.19 -12.62
C PRO A 37 13.34 -10.82 -13.59
N ALA A 38 12.12 -10.66 -13.07
CA ALA A 38 11.00 -10.19 -13.86
C ALA A 38 11.39 -8.84 -14.48
N GLN A 39 11.49 -8.79 -15.81
CA GLN A 39 12.02 -7.64 -16.57
C GLN A 39 11.02 -6.47 -16.67
N GLY A 40 10.23 -6.27 -15.61
CA GLY A 40 9.22 -5.22 -15.52
C GLY A 40 9.46 -4.37 -14.28
N GLY A 41 9.33 -3.05 -14.41
CA GLY A 41 9.36 -2.16 -13.24
C GLY A 41 8.27 -2.50 -12.21
N PRO A 42 8.28 -1.88 -11.03
CA PRO A 42 7.37 -2.23 -9.92
C PRO A 42 5.87 -2.07 -10.24
N ALA A 43 5.52 -1.34 -11.31
CA ALA A 43 4.15 -1.26 -11.81
C ALA A 43 3.74 -2.53 -12.59
N ALA A 44 4.64 -3.05 -13.43
CA ALA A 44 4.40 -4.26 -14.21
C ALA A 44 4.26 -5.49 -13.30
N GLU A 45 5.11 -5.59 -12.26
CA GLU A 45 5.02 -6.70 -11.31
C GLU A 45 3.70 -6.68 -10.51
N ARG A 46 3.23 -5.49 -10.11
CA ARG A 46 1.92 -5.35 -9.45
C ARG A 46 0.77 -5.75 -10.38
N GLN A 47 0.87 -5.40 -11.66
CA GLN A 47 -0.14 -5.80 -12.63
C GLN A 47 -0.15 -7.32 -12.84
N ARG A 48 1.03 -7.95 -12.89
CA ARG A 48 1.17 -9.41 -12.96
C ARG A 48 0.50 -10.09 -11.75
N LEU A 49 0.82 -9.68 -10.53
CA LEU A 49 0.20 -10.23 -9.31
C LEU A 49 -1.33 -10.00 -9.27
N ALA A 50 -1.80 -8.87 -9.79
CA ALA A 50 -3.24 -8.61 -9.91
C ALA A 50 -3.93 -9.55 -10.91
N ASN A 51 -3.27 -9.86 -12.03
CA ASN A 51 -3.77 -10.81 -13.01
C ASN A 51 -3.77 -12.25 -12.45
N GLU A 52 -2.69 -12.65 -11.77
CA GLU A 52 -2.57 -13.98 -11.15
C GLU A 52 -3.64 -14.19 -10.07
N SER A 53 -3.85 -13.20 -9.19
CA SER A 53 -4.90 -13.28 -8.18
C SER A 53 -6.30 -13.31 -8.80
N ALA A 54 -6.56 -12.54 -9.87
CA ALA A 54 -7.82 -12.60 -10.60
C ALA A 54 -8.07 -13.97 -11.24
N ALA A 55 -7.02 -14.63 -11.75
CA ALA A 55 -7.11 -15.98 -12.30
C ALA A 55 -7.48 -17.02 -11.22
N VAL A 56 -6.90 -16.91 -10.02
CA VAL A 56 -7.25 -17.77 -8.87
C VAL A 56 -8.72 -17.56 -8.47
N GLU A 57 -9.17 -16.31 -8.39
CA GLU A 57 -10.57 -15.98 -8.09
C GLU A 57 -11.55 -16.52 -9.15
N ALA A 58 -11.18 -16.44 -10.44
CA ALA A 58 -11.98 -16.99 -11.52
C ALA A 58 -12.12 -18.52 -11.43
N ARG A 59 -11.01 -19.21 -11.12
CA ARG A 59 -11.02 -20.68 -10.89
C ARG A 59 -11.92 -21.05 -9.72
N PHE A 60 -11.82 -20.34 -8.60
CA PHE A 60 -12.67 -20.58 -7.44
C PHE A 60 -14.16 -20.42 -7.79
N LYS A 61 -14.55 -19.37 -8.52
CA LYS A 61 -15.94 -19.19 -8.95
C LYS A 61 -16.44 -20.33 -9.84
N ALA A 62 -15.60 -20.81 -10.76
CA ALA A 62 -15.94 -21.97 -11.59
C ALA A 62 -16.10 -23.24 -10.76
N GLN A 63 -15.20 -23.49 -9.80
CA GLN A 63 -15.30 -24.60 -8.86
C GLN A 63 -16.55 -24.51 -7.99
N GLU A 64 -16.92 -23.32 -7.52
CA GLU A 64 -18.10 -23.09 -6.71
C GLU A 64 -19.38 -23.48 -7.46
N VAL A 65 -19.51 -23.08 -8.73
CA VAL A 65 -20.62 -23.51 -9.61
C VAL A 65 -20.62 -25.02 -9.81
N ALA A 66 -19.45 -25.63 -10.03
CA ALA A 66 -19.33 -27.08 -10.18
C ALA A 66 -19.70 -27.83 -8.89
N CYS A 67 -19.38 -27.27 -7.71
CA CYS A 67 -19.73 -27.87 -6.43
C CYS A 67 -21.24 -27.91 -6.18
N GLN A 68 -21.99 -26.92 -6.67
CA GLN A 68 -23.46 -26.90 -6.53
C GLN A 68 -24.15 -28.08 -7.24
N GLN A 69 -23.49 -28.68 -8.22
CA GLN A 69 -24.01 -29.84 -8.95
C GLN A 69 -23.67 -31.18 -8.30
N ARG A 70 -23.00 -31.18 -7.14
CA ARG A 70 -22.58 -32.39 -6.42
C ARG A 70 -23.47 -32.64 -5.22
N PHE A 71 -23.57 -33.89 -4.79
CA PHE A 71 -24.31 -34.25 -3.57
C PHE A 71 -23.64 -33.72 -2.29
N ALA A 72 -22.31 -33.70 -2.23
CA ALA A 72 -21.54 -33.18 -1.10
C ALA A 72 -21.11 -31.71 -1.32
N VAL A 73 -22.08 -30.80 -1.52
CA VAL A 73 -21.81 -29.39 -1.84
C VAL A 73 -20.95 -28.73 -0.76
N THR A 74 -21.28 -28.93 0.51
CA THR A 74 -20.61 -28.26 1.64
C THR A 74 -19.12 -28.60 1.68
N ASP A 75 -18.76 -29.88 1.62
CA ASP A 75 -17.36 -30.31 1.66
C ASP A 75 -16.60 -29.86 0.41
N CYS A 76 -17.25 -29.94 -0.75
CA CYS A 76 -16.69 -29.44 -2.01
C CYS A 76 -16.36 -27.95 -1.94
N VAL A 77 -17.30 -27.12 -1.46
CA VAL A 77 -17.11 -25.67 -1.32
C VAL A 77 -16.04 -25.36 -0.28
N ASN A 78 -15.96 -26.12 0.81
CA ASN A 78 -14.94 -25.94 1.84
C ASN A 78 -13.53 -26.23 1.29
N LEU A 79 -13.38 -27.31 0.52
CA LEU A 79 -12.12 -27.63 -0.17
C LEU A 79 -11.74 -26.54 -1.17
N ALA A 80 -12.67 -26.09 -2.03
CA ALA A 80 -12.44 -25.00 -2.98
C ALA A 80 -12.00 -23.70 -2.27
N LYS A 81 -12.61 -23.38 -1.11
CA LYS A 81 -12.20 -22.23 -0.28
C LYS A 81 -10.79 -22.40 0.28
N GLN A 82 -10.41 -23.62 0.66
CA GLN A 82 -9.05 -23.91 1.14
C GLN A 82 -8.03 -23.75 0.02
N GLU A 83 -8.25 -24.36 -1.14
CA GLU A 83 -7.39 -24.21 -2.32
C GLU A 83 -7.23 -22.74 -2.73
N ARG A 84 -8.31 -21.95 -2.71
CA ARG A 84 -8.25 -20.50 -2.96
C ARG A 84 -7.37 -19.78 -1.94
N ARG A 85 -7.51 -20.08 -0.64
CA ARG A 85 -6.67 -19.46 0.40
C ARG A 85 -5.20 -19.78 0.19
N ASP A 86 -4.90 -21.04 -0.09
CA ASP A 86 -3.53 -21.53 -0.26
C ASP A 86 -2.88 -20.95 -1.52
N ALA A 87 -3.63 -20.83 -2.62
CA ALA A 87 -3.17 -20.20 -3.86
C ALA A 87 -2.98 -18.67 -3.73
N LEU A 88 -3.85 -17.98 -2.97
CA LEU A 88 -3.73 -16.52 -2.78
C LEU A 88 -2.68 -16.13 -1.73
N ALA A 89 -2.38 -16.98 -0.76
CA ALA A 89 -1.42 -16.70 0.31
C ALA A 89 -0.02 -16.27 -0.19
N PRO A 90 0.66 -16.99 -1.10
CA PRO A 90 1.95 -16.56 -1.63
C PRO A 90 1.84 -15.25 -2.42
N LEU A 91 0.79 -15.05 -3.20
CA LEU A 91 0.58 -13.81 -3.97
C LEU A 91 0.42 -12.59 -3.05
N ARG A 92 -0.33 -12.74 -1.95
CA ARG A 92 -0.49 -11.68 -0.94
C ARG A 92 0.83 -11.32 -0.27
N ARG A 93 1.67 -12.32 0.05
CA ARG A 93 3.01 -12.10 0.60
C ARG A 93 3.89 -11.32 -0.37
N GLN A 94 3.87 -11.69 -1.65
CA GLN A 94 4.62 -10.96 -2.70
C GLN A 94 4.12 -9.52 -2.85
N SER A 95 2.80 -9.30 -2.88
CA SER A 95 2.26 -7.93 -2.95
C SER A 95 2.63 -7.09 -1.73
N ALA A 96 2.62 -7.67 -0.53
CA ALA A 96 2.99 -6.98 0.70
C ALA A 96 4.48 -6.59 0.68
N ALA A 97 5.36 -7.48 0.20
CA ALA A 97 6.78 -7.21 0.06
C ALA A 97 7.06 -6.04 -0.90
N LEU A 98 6.34 -5.97 -2.04
CA LEU A 98 6.43 -4.85 -2.97
C LEU A 98 5.95 -3.53 -2.35
N ASP A 99 4.83 -3.56 -1.63
CA ASP A 99 4.30 -2.38 -0.94
C ASP A 99 5.27 -1.89 0.14
N ASP A 100 5.90 -2.81 0.88
CA ASP A 100 6.93 -2.49 1.87
C ASP A 100 8.17 -1.86 1.26
N ALA A 101 8.66 -2.43 0.16
CA ALA A 101 9.78 -1.85 -0.58
C ALA A 101 9.46 -0.42 -1.03
N GLN A 102 8.26 -0.20 -1.59
CA GLN A 102 7.83 1.13 -2.01
C GLN A 102 7.69 2.10 -0.82
N ARG A 103 7.18 1.64 0.33
CA ARG A 103 7.10 2.48 1.54
C ARG A 103 8.49 2.92 2.01
N LYS A 104 9.46 2.00 2.01
CA LYS A 104 10.85 2.29 2.40
C LYS A 104 11.51 3.27 1.46
N GLN A 105 11.34 3.10 0.15
CA GLN A 105 11.86 4.03 -0.87
C GLN A 105 11.33 5.45 -0.64
N ARG A 106 10.01 5.62 -0.53
CA ARG A 106 9.41 6.93 -0.25
C ARG A 106 9.87 7.54 1.06
N ALA A 107 10.12 6.72 2.08
CA ALA A 107 10.65 7.21 3.35
C ALA A 107 12.10 7.70 3.22
N ALA A 108 12.93 7.01 2.44
CA ALA A 108 14.29 7.41 2.12
C ALA A 108 14.31 8.73 1.31
N GLU A 109 13.54 8.79 0.22
CA GLU A 109 13.41 10.00 -0.63
C GLU A 109 13.01 11.22 0.21
N ARG A 110 12.07 11.06 1.16
CA ARG A 110 11.69 12.17 2.05
C ARG A 110 12.78 12.59 3.01
N ARG A 111 13.57 11.65 3.53
CA ARG A 111 14.71 11.96 4.42
C ARG A 111 15.77 12.73 3.67
N GLU A 112 16.09 12.31 2.44
CA GLU A 112 17.02 13.00 1.55
C GLU A 112 16.53 14.42 1.23
N ALA A 113 15.26 14.58 0.87
CA ALA A 113 14.67 15.88 0.60
C ALA A 113 14.70 16.82 1.83
N ILE A 114 14.52 16.29 3.04
CA ILE A 114 14.66 17.08 4.28
C ILE A 114 16.12 17.46 4.50
N GLY A 115 17.06 16.52 4.34
CA GLY A 115 18.49 16.78 4.46
C GLY A 115 18.94 17.91 3.54
N GLN A 116 18.59 17.85 2.26
CA GLN A 116 18.90 18.90 1.28
C GLN A 116 18.32 20.27 1.65
N LYS A 117 17.10 20.30 2.19
CA LYS A 117 16.48 21.56 2.68
C LYS A 117 17.22 22.13 3.87
N LEU A 118 17.62 21.29 4.82
CA LEU A 118 18.37 21.70 6.02
C LEU A 118 19.77 22.21 5.65
N GLU A 119 20.47 21.50 4.76
CA GLU A 119 21.78 21.94 4.26
C GLU A 119 21.69 23.26 3.49
N GLY A 120 20.66 23.40 2.63
CA GLY A 120 20.39 24.64 1.92
C GLY A 120 20.06 25.81 2.87
N ALA A 121 19.26 25.56 3.91
CA ALA A 121 18.94 26.55 4.93
C ALA A 121 20.20 26.97 5.72
N GLN A 122 21.02 26.01 6.15
CA GLN A 122 22.28 26.28 6.85
C GLN A 122 23.27 27.04 5.97
N THR A 123 23.35 26.72 4.69
CA THR A 123 24.23 27.43 3.74
C THR A 123 23.79 28.88 3.59
N ARG A 124 22.49 29.12 3.42
CA ARG A 124 21.91 30.48 3.38
C ARG A 124 22.16 31.25 4.67
N GLU A 125 21.98 30.61 5.83
CA GLU A 125 22.24 31.22 7.12
C GLU A 125 23.72 31.60 7.30
N ARG A 126 24.65 30.70 6.92
CA ARG A 126 26.08 30.99 6.91
C ARG A 126 26.43 32.15 5.98
N GLU A 127 25.84 32.22 4.80
CA GLU A 127 26.05 33.33 3.86
C GLU A 127 25.55 34.67 4.44
N ILE A 128 24.39 34.68 5.10
CA ILE A 128 23.85 35.87 5.78
C ILE A 128 24.80 36.33 6.89
N VAL A 129 25.32 35.41 7.71
CA VAL A 129 26.28 35.72 8.77
C VAL A 129 27.61 36.22 8.20
N LEU A 130 28.15 35.56 7.17
CA LEU A 130 29.42 35.93 6.51
C LEU A 130 29.34 37.29 5.81
N ARG A 131 28.19 37.65 5.24
CA ARG A 131 28.00 38.94 4.56
C ARG A 131 27.89 40.12 5.54
N GLY A 132 27.89 39.87 6.85
CA GLY A 132 28.03 40.91 7.87
C GLY A 132 27.02 42.04 7.75
N ALA A 133 25.79 41.75 7.32
CA ALA A 133 24.75 42.77 7.25
C ALA A 133 24.20 43.01 8.67
N PRO A 134 24.34 44.20 9.26
CA PRO A 134 23.59 44.53 10.46
C PRO A 134 22.10 44.53 10.09
N ALA A 135 21.33 43.71 10.79
CA ALA A 135 19.90 43.90 10.91
C ALA A 135 19.67 45.21 11.70
N ALA A 136 19.72 46.35 11.04
CA ALA A 136 19.38 47.64 11.64
C ALA A 136 18.72 48.57 10.62
N ALA A 137 17.43 48.81 10.87
CA ALA A 137 16.72 50.07 10.68
C ALA A 137 16.72 50.70 9.28
N SER A 138 15.71 50.35 8.48
CA SER A 138 14.89 51.34 7.76
C SER A 138 13.69 50.65 7.12
N ALA A 139 12.61 50.54 7.89
CA ALA A 139 11.27 50.51 7.32
C ALA A 139 10.50 51.68 7.93
N PRO A 140 10.25 52.77 7.20
CA PRO A 140 9.26 53.74 7.65
C PRO A 140 7.87 53.09 7.56
N ALA A 141 7.11 53.21 8.64
CA ALA A 141 5.70 52.87 8.67
C ALA A 141 4.89 53.84 7.80
N ALA A 142 4.06 53.29 6.88
CA ALA A 142 2.71 53.73 6.49
C ALA A 142 2.25 53.05 5.17
N PRO A 143 0.96 53.03 4.82
CA PRO A 143 -0.17 52.45 5.55
C PRO A 143 -0.96 51.41 4.69
N LEU A 144 -1.85 50.69 5.37
CA LEU A 144 -3.04 49.95 4.90
C LEU A 144 -3.38 50.06 3.39
N SER A 145 -3.27 48.95 2.66
CA SER A 145 -4.21 48.51 1.62
C SER A 145 -3.90 47.06 1.21
N GLY A 146 -4.95 46.25 1.10
CA GLY A 146 -4.91 44.80 1.20
C GLY A 146 -4.26 44.05 0.03
N GLU A 147 -3.72 42.88 0.35
CA GLU A 147 -3.98 41.60 -0.33
C GLU A 147 -3.30 40.51 0.52
N ALA A 148 -4.03 39.94 1.48
CA ALA A 148 -3.52 38.90 2.36
C ALA A 148 -3.39 37.58 1.59
N THR A 149 -2.19 37.29 1.06
CA THR A 149 -1.75 35.91 0.85
C THR A 149 -0.65 35.61 1.87
N GLU A 150 -1.06 35.39 3.11
CA GLU A 150 -0.22 34.84 4.16
C GLU A 150 -0.38 33.31 4.18
N VAL A 151 0.72 32.65 3.80
CA VAL A 151 1.08 31.34 4.32
C VAL A 151 1.78 31.57 5.66
N PRO A 152 1.46 30.83 6.73
CA PRO A 152 2.45 30.56 7.76
C PRO A 152 2.80 29.07 7.85
N ALA A 153 4.09 28.88 8.10
CA ALA A 153 4.81 27.64 8.21
C ALA A 153 4.53 26.86 9.51
N GLU A 154 4.63 25.54 9.38
CA GLU A 154 5.33 24.57 10.24
C GLU A 154 5.23 24.66 11.78
N SER A 155 4.64 23.62 12.38
CA SER A 155 5.19 23.07 13.64
C SER A 155 4.95 21.56 13.74
N ALA A 156 6.01 20.87 14.15
CA ALA A 156 6.16 19.43 14.18
C ALA A 156 5.44 18.79 15.38
N ALA A 157 4.67 17.72 15.15
CA ALA A 157 4.43 16.65 16.14
C ALA A 157 3.80 15.39 15.49
N THR A 158 4.57 14.28 15.49
CA THR A 158 4.16 12.85 15.48
C THR A 158 3.30 12.31 14.32
N PRO A 159 3.74 11.28 13.56
CA PRO A 159 2.86 10.64 12.58
C PRO A 159 1.99 9.57 13.26
N ALA A 160 0.82 9.98 13.76
CA ALA A 160 -0.30 9.05 13.94
C ALA A 160 -0.89 8.72 12.55
N ARG A 161 -0.94 7.43 12.23
CA ARG A 161 -1.49 6.85 10.99
C ARG A 161 -2.89 7.38 10.65
N PRO A 162 -3.20 7.62 9.37
CA PRO A 162 -4.55 7.41 8.87
C PRO A 162 -4.66 6.04 8.20
N ILE A 163 -5.58 5.24 8.75
CA ILE A 163 -6.20 4.08 8.14
C ILE A 163 -6.71 4.49 6.75
N ARG A 164 -6.35 3.73 5.72
CA ARG A 164 -6.94 3.84 4.39
C ARG A 164 -8.36 3.28 4.45
N GLU A 165 -9.35 4.15 4.39
CA GLU A 165 -10.72 3.73 4.12
C GLU A 165 -10.90 3.46 2.61
N ALA A 166 -11.43 2.27 2.35
CA ALA A 166 -11.92 1.62 1.13
C ALA A 166 -11.83 2.36 -0.23
N LYS A 167 -11.13 1.71 -1.15
CA LYS A 167 -11.38 1.80 -2.60
C LYS A 167 -12.70 1.06 -2.91
N PRO A 168 -13.67 1.65 -3.64
CA PRO A 168 -14.92 0.96 -3.95
C PRO A 168 -14.67 -0.28 -4.85
N PRO A 169 -15.54 -1.32 -4.76
CA PRO A 169 -15.38 -2.55 -5.54
C PRO A 169 -15.55 -2.27 -7.05
N LYS A 170 -14.73 -2.94 -7.86
CA LYS A 170 -14.87 -2.94 -9.32
C LYS A 170 -16.21 -3.63 -9.72
N PRO A 171 -17.02 -3.05 -10.62
CA PRO A 171 -18.21 -3.72 -11.15
C PRO A 171 -17.82 -4.94 -12.03
N PRO A 172 -18.70 -5.95 -12.17
CA PRO A 172 -18.42 -7.16 -12.92
C PRO A 172 -18.29 -6.89 -14.43
N PRO A 173 -17.56 -7.73 -15.19
CA PRO A 173 -17.49 -7.58 -16.64
C PRO A 173 -18.83 -7.97 -17.28
N SER A 174 -19.39 -7.08 -18.09
CA SER A 174 -20.50 -7.36 -19.00
C SER A 174 -20.12 -6.90 -20.42
N PRO A 175 -20.69 -7.52 -21.48
CA PRO A 175 -20.00 -7.74 -22.73
C PRO A 175 -19.96 -6.50 -23.65
N ARG A 176 -19.02 -6.59 -24.57
CA ARG A 176 -18.69 -5.69 -25.68
C ARG A 176 -19.90 -5.09 -26.41
N ALA A 177 -19.70 -3.85 -26.88
CA ALA A 177 -20.52 -3.02 -27.79
C ALA A 177 -21.59 -2.15 -27.08
N THR A 178 -21.28 -0.89 -26.77
CA THR A 178 -21.43 0.19 -27.76
C THR A 178 -20.51 1.36 -27.40
N ARG A 179 -19.74 1.82 -28.38
CA ARG A 179 -18.96 3.05 -28.29
C ARG A 179 -19.92 4.22 -28.56
N THR A 180 -20.72 4.61 -27.57
CA THR A 180 -21.48 5.86 -27.65
C THR A 180 -20.51 7.02 -27.56
N ALA A 181 -20.59 7.92 -28.53
CA ALA A 181 -19.86 9.17 -28.55
C ALA A 181 -20.12 9.92 -27.23
N ALA A 182 -19.05 10.34 -26.55
CA ALA A 182 -19.16 11.24 -25.41
C ALA A 182 -19.81 12.54 -25.90
N THR A 183 -21.07 12.75 -25.55
CA THR A 183 -21.75 14.03 -25.75
C THR A 183 -21.00 15.08 -24.92
N PRO A 184 -20.62 16.23 -25.51
CA PRO A 184 -20.09 17.32 -24.71
C PRO A 184 -21.19 17.76 -23.75
N ALA A 185 -20.94 17.62 -22.44
CA ALA A 185 -21.86 18.05 -21.39
C ALA A 185 -22.32 19.50 -21.66
N SER A 186 -23.57 19.82 -21.42
CA SER A 186 -24.09 21.16 -21.71
C SER A 186 -23.37 22.21 -20.83
N ALA A 187 -23.43 23.49 -21.22
CA ALA A 187 -22.88 24.56 -20.38
C ALA A 187 -23.55 24.60 -18.99
N ALA A 188 -24.82 24.18 -18.88
CA ALA A 188 -25.54 24.05 -17.62
C ALA A 188 -24.95 22.93 -16.75
N ASP A 189 -24.65 21.76 -17.32
CA ASP A 189 -24.04 20.64 -16.59
C ASP A 189 -22.66 20.99 -16.03
N ARG A 190 -21.86 21.75 -16.79
CA ARG A 190 -20.55 22.23 -16.33
C ARG A 190 -20.69 23.21 -15.16
N ARG A 191 -21.67 24.11 -15.20
CA ARG A 191 -21.95 25.06 -14.11
C ARG A 191 -22.45 24.33 -12.86
N ALA A 192 -23.34 23.35 -13.02
CA ALA A 192 -23.82 22.53 -11.91
C ALA A 192 -22.68 21.76 -11.21
N ARG A 193 -21.82 21.09 -11.99
CA ARG A 193 -20.63 20.39 -11.44
C ARG A 193 -19.64 21.36 -10.78
N GLY A 194 -19.48 22.56 -11.33
CA GLY A 194 -18.66 23.62 -10.73
C GLY A 194 -19.21 24.08 -9.38
N ALA A 195 -20.52 24.34 -9.29
CA ALA A 195 -21.19 24.72 -8.06
C ALA A 195 -21.09 23.62 -6.99
N GLU A 196 -21.31 22.35 -7.37
CA GLU A 196 -21.11 21.21 -6.46
C GLU A 196 -19.67 21.10 -5.96
N ALA A 197 -18.68 21.31 -6.83
CA ALA A 197 -17.27 21.27 -6.45
C ALA A 197 -16.93 22.40 -5.46
N GLN A 198 -17.44 23.60 -5.68
CA GLN A 198 -17.29 24.74 -4.77
C GLN A 198 -17.95 24.48 -3.42
N ALA A 199 -19.17 23.93 -3.41
CA ALA A 199 -19.88 23.57 -2.18
C ALA A 199 -19.10 22.51 -1.37
N ARG A 200 -18.56 21.47 -2.04
CA ARG A 200 -17.71 20.46 -1.40
C ARG A 200 -16.40 21.06 -0.87
N ALA A 201 -15.81 22.01 -1.56
CA ALA A 201 -14.60 22.70 -1.11
C ALA A 201 -14.88 23.55 0.14
N ALA A 202 -15.96 24.35 0.13
CA ALA A 202 -16.39 25.15 1.27
C ALA A 202 -16.66 24.27 2.50
N ALA A 203 -17.39 23.15 2.34
CA ALA A 203 -17.65 22.20 3.42
C ALA A 203 -16.36 21.59 4.00
N ARG A 204 -15.34 21.32 3.16
CA ARG A 204 -14.03 20.82 3.64
C ARG A 204 -13.28 21.86 4.47
N VAL A 205 -13.37 23.14 4.10
CA VAL A 205 -12.74 24.24 4.85
C VAL A 205 -13.42 24.41 6.20
N GLN A 206 -14.75 24.45 6.24
CA GLN A 206 -15.52 24.52 7.49
C GLN A 206 -15.21 23.34 8.42
N ALA A 207 -15.27 22.11 7.91
CA ALA A 207 -14.93 20.93 8.70
C ALA A 207 -13.47 20.92 9.17
N ALA A 208 -12.55 21.58 8.46
CA ALA A 208 -11.17 21.73 8.91
C ALA A 208 -11.03 22.77 10.03
N GLN A 209 -11.78 23.87 9.97
CA GLN A 209 -11.84 24.89 11.02
C GLN A 209 -12.44 24.31 12.31
N GLU A 210 -13.57 23.63 12.22
CA GLU A 210 -14.20 22.96 13.37
C GLU A 210 -13.26 21.94 14.04
N ARG A 211 -12.50 21.18 13.24
CA ARG A 211 -11.50 20.25 13.78
C ARG A 211 -10.36 20.97 14.49
N ARG A 212 -9.91 22.13 13.98
CA ARG A 212 -8.87 22.95 14.64
C ARG A 212 -9.37 23.46 15.98
N GLU A 213 -10.55 24.07 16.00
CA GLU A 213 -11.17 24.56 17.23
C GLU A 213 -11.40 23.44 18.26
N ALA A 214 -11.83 22.25 17.82
CA ALA A 214 -12.00 21.10 18.70
C ALA A 214 -10.66 20.59 19.26
N VAL A 215 -9.57 20.66 18.49
CA VAL A 215 -8.21 20.33 18.99
C VAL A 215 -7.75 21.39 19.99
N GLU A 216 -7.93 22.66 19.69
CA GLU A 216 -7.56 23.78 20.58
C GLU A 216 -8.29 23.70 21.91
N LYS A 217 -9.61 23.46 21.90
CA LYS A 217 -10.40 23.23 23.12
C LYS A 217 -9.87 22.05 23.93
N ARG A 218 -9.61 20.91 23.28
CA ARG A 218 -9.04 19.72 23.97
C ARG A 218 -7.64 19.98 24.53
N ASN A 219 -6.83 20.78 23.85
CA ASN A 219 -5.50 21.14 24.32
C ASN A 219 -5.60 22.07 25.54
N ALA A 220 -6.43 23.11 25.48
CA ALA A 220 -6.70 24.01 26.60
C ALA A 220 -7.27 23.26 27.82
N GLU A 221 -8.20 22.33 27.61
CA GLU A 221 -8.70 21.46 28.69
C GLU A 221 -7.60 20.59 29.30
N ARG A 222 -6.67 20.07 28.50
CA ARG A 222 -5.52 19.29 29.00
C ARG A 222 -4.52 20.15 29.75
N GLU A 223 -4.33 21.39 29.33
CA GLU A 223 -3.49 22.38 30.02
C GLU A 223 -4.10 22.74 31.38
N LEU A 224 -5.40 23.04 31.43
CA LEU A 224 -6.13 23.32 32.68
C LEU A 224 -6.13 22.13 33.65
N ARG A 225 -6.23 20.90 33.13
CA ARG A 225 -6.20 19.68 33.97
C ARG A 225 -4.80 19.35 34.51
N GLY A 226 -3.74 19.95 33.98
CA GLY A 226 -2.36 19.72 34.38
C GLY A 226 -1.84 18.31 34.03
N LYS A 227 -0.62 18.21 33.51
CA LYS A 227 0.03 16.91 33.25
C LYS A 227 0.61 16.36 34.55
N ARG A 228 -0.15 15.51 35.27
CA ARG A 228 0.44 14.65 36.31
C ARG A 228 1.11 13.46 35.63
N VAL A 229 2.42 13.54 35.44
CA VAL A 229 3.24 12.37 35.09
C VAL A 229 3.77 11.82 36.40
N SER A 230 3.23 10.68 36.86
CA SER A 230 3.83 9.95 37.97
C SER A 230 5.22 9.48 37.55
N PRO A 231 6.29 9.75 38.32
CA PRO A 231 7.62 9.30 37.96
C PRO A 231 7.63 7.77 37.89
N LEU A 232 8.31 7.22 36.89
CA LEU A 232 8.48 5.78 36.76
C LEU A 232 9.16 5.24 38.02
N PRO A 233 8.73 4.08 38.55
CA PRO A 233 9.40 3.46 39.68
C PRO A 233 10.83 3.12 39.28
N VAL A 234 11.81 3.69 40.00
CA VAL A 234 13.21 3.29 39.84
C VAL A 234 13.35 1.85 40.34
N PRO A 235 13.93 0.92 39.56
CA PRO A 235 14.17 -0.43 40.05
C PRO A 235 15.15 -0.34 41.22
N ALA A 236 14.75 -0.87 42.38
CA ALA A 236 15.67 -1.04 43.51
C ALA A 236 16.84 -1.90 43.01
N SER A 237 18.01 -1.28 42.91
CA SER A 237 19.26 -1.97 42.63
C SER A 237 19.49 -2.98 43.75
N GLY A 238 19.23 -4.26 43.42
CA GLY A 238 19.56 -5.38 44.28
C GLY A 238 21.06 -5.42 44.50
N THR A 239 21.49 -4.97 45.68
CA THR A 239 22.83 -5.21 46.17
C THR A 239 22.95 -6.65 46.63
N ALA A 240 23.77 -7.36 45.88
CA ALA A 240 24.54 -8.56 46.17
C ALA A 240 24.61 -9.03 47.63
N ARG A 241 24.40 -10.35 47.74
CA ARG A 241 25.17 -11.36 48.52
C ARG A 241 25.22 -11.26 50.04
#